data_AF-A0A8I2CXU6-F1
#
_entry.id   AF-A0A8I2CXU6-F1
#
_cell.length_a   1.000
_cell.length_b   1.000
_cell.length_c   1.000
_cell.angle_alpha   90.00
_cell.angle_beta   90.00
_cell.angle_gamma   90.00
#
_symmetry.space_group_name_H-M   'P 1'
#
loop_
_entity.id
_entity.type
_entity.pdbx_description
1 polymer ?
#
loop_
_entity_poly.entity_id
_entity_poly.type
_entity_poly.pdbx_seq_one_letter_code
_entity_poly.pdbx_strand_id
1 'polypeptide(L)'
;MSEIILKKGKLSSTLLRGLVDYYAAIPGVDKSYVTLRWDQWKQGDNIAVYLLKKDEEPVGWIIYNRATSTIEEILLNPDKDQALVRFQAIDALIDRESLLSAEILEEDTEKFYWLGEYGFRPTRKIQVFGQTLIKMELSTVVFFQHLKEHKPAKPYRKKEKVVIEQVPSPQSESEIKASLQDLLNKLGGIKKYVKPGQTVVIKPNVVADHGMLGGKYTGGVVTDIRVLKGLIELLLPVAGKVIVAEGSSINRSATVKMFEIYGYPKLIDLDPKKVSLVDLNTDQLVEKLVPAGKRMKSRKVPRTIEEADIVISVPVMKIHFAAGVSLGVKNLQGAMPPLEKYMTHFFGLWQNLVNIHHVVKPKLTIIDGIVGQEDFGPVSGTPKTMNLLIGGENPVAVDAVTMRVMGLDPHISPPVLLAYMQGFGPIEPENIEVLGTPIDKVAKPFKQPFLNLESGKYFKVHGTDACTGCRGYLHFALNKLRRPDPADPSRLLIDRPFEPKVNIYLGPYEGANADPKETNIFMGICQLHHTENGMSLVGCPPHAEVIMNGIFSLFPDVERPKYADDTEEAKLERMLKEALATLA
;
A
#
# COMPACT_ATOMS: atom_id res chain seq x y z
N MET A 1 30.23 14.23 -11.86
CA MET A 1 30.92 13.61 -10.70
C MET A 1 30.84 12.11 -10.87
N SER A 2 31.88 11.37 -10.50
CA SER A 2 31.86 9.92 -10.63
C SER A 2 30.85 9.28 -9.67
N GLU A 3 30.08 8.35 -10.21
CA GLU A 3 29.00 7.65 -9.53
C GLU A 3 29.52 6.36 -8.87
N ILE A 4 28.91 5.95 -7.76
CA ILE A 4 29.25 4.68 -7.10
C ILE A 4 28.58 3.54 -7.84
N ILE A 5 29.33 2.48 -8.14
CA ILE A 5 28.83 1.28 -8.81
C ILE A 5 28.92 0.09 -7.85
N LEU A 6 27.84 -0.70 -7.79
CA LEU A 6 27.82 -1.98 -7.09
C LEU A 6 28.39 -3.10 -7.97
N LYS A 7 29.46 -3.74 -7.52
CA LYS A 7 29.95 -5.01 -8.08
C LYS A 7 29.64 -6.17 -7.14
N LYS A 8 29.60 -7.39 -7.68
CA LYS A 8 29.47 -8.60 -6.86
C LYS A 8 30.71 -8.72 -5.95
N GLY A 9 30.49 -8.70 -4.64
CA GLY A 9 31.51 -8.90 -3.61
C GLY A 9 31.49 -10.31 -3.03
N LYS A 10 32.30 -10.51 -1.98
CA LYS A 10 32.34 -11.72 -1.16
C LYS A 10 32.71 -11.37 0.28
N LEU A 11 32.28 -12.19 1.24
CA LEU A 11 32.80 -12.17 2.61
C LEU A 11 34.30 -12.49 2.55
N SER A 12 35.14 -11.47 2.73
CA SER A 12 36.60 -11.55 2.58
C SER A 12 37.31 -11.23 3.89
N SER A 13 38.57 -11.64 4.02
CA SER A 13 39.39 -11.29 5.18
C SER A 13 39.56 -9.79 5.37
N THR A 14 39.64 -9.02 4.27
CA THR A 14 39.72 -7.55 4.30
C THR A 14 38.46 -6.94 4.89
N LEU A 15 37.28 -7.39 4.44
CA LEU A 15 36.00 -6.94 4.98
C LEU A 15 35.87 -7.32 6.47
N LEU A 16 36.22 -8.56 6.84
CA LEU A 16 36.17 -9.00 8.24
C LEU A 16 37.07 -8.13 9.14
N ARG A 17 38.31 -7.85 8.72
CA ARG A 17 39.21 -6.98 9.48
C ARG A 17 38.62 -5.57 9.63
N GLY A 18 38.12 -4.99 8.54
CA GLY A 18 37.50 -3.67 8.58
C GLY A 18 36.30 -3.59 9.52
N LEU A 19 35.45 -4.63 9.58
CA LEU A 19 34.34 -4.69 10.53
C LEU A 19 34.82 -4.81 11.97
N VAL A 20 35.82 -5.64 12.24
CA VAL A 20 36.42 -5.77 13.58
C VAL A 20 36.99 -4.42 14.04
N ASP A 21 37.74 -3.73 13.17
CA ASP A 21 38.33 -2.43 13.47
C ASP A 21 37.26 -1.35 13.71
N TYR A 22 36.22 -1.30 12.88
CA TYR A 22 35.11 -0.36 13.01
C TYR A 22 34.36 -0.53 14.34
N TYR A 23 33.92 -1.77 14.64
CA TYR A 23 33.12 -2.02 15.85
C TYR A 23 33.93 -2.02 17.14
N ALA A 24 35.23 -2.27 17.09
CA ALA A 24 36.11 -2.13 18.26
C ALA A 24 36.20 -0.68 18.78
N ALA A 25 35.91 0.31 17.92
CA ALA A 25 35.92 1.72 18.29
C ALA A 25 34.60 2.19 18.94
N ILE A 26 33.53 1.39 18.91
CA ILE A 26 32.21 1.76 19.43
C ILE A 26 32.06 1.26 20.88
N PRO A 27 31.91 2.16 21.87
CA PRO A 27 31.73 1.75 23.27
C PRO A 27 30.44 0.93 23.46
N GLY A 28 30.52 -0.13 24.27
CA GLY A 28 29.36 -0.96 24.63
C GLY A 28 29.10 -2.15 23.69
N VAL A 29 29.75 -2.20 22.52
CA VAL A 29 29.59 -3.33 21.58
C VAL A 29 30.37 -4.56 22.06
N ASP A 30 29.70 -5.71 22.12
CA ASP A 30 30.34 -6.98 22.49
C ASP A 30 31.39 -7.38 21.44
N LYS A 31 32.60 -7.78 21.88
CA LYS A 31 33.71 -8.16 20.99
C LYS A 31 33.39 -9.35 20.09
N SER A 32 32.45 -10.21 20.49
CA SER A 32 31.99 -11.36 19.70
C SER A 32 30.98 -10.98 18.61
N TYR A 33 30.40 -9.77 18.65
CA TYR A 33 29.35 -9.31 17.73
C TYR A 33 29.68 -9.58 16.26
N VAL A 34 30.83 -9.07 15.81
CA VAL A 34 31.26 -9.18 14.42
C VAL A 34 31.42 -10.64 14.03
N THR A 35 31.98 -11.47 14.91
CA THR A 35 32.18 -12.90 14.63
C THR A 35 30.83 -13.63 14.50
N LEU A 36 29.89 -13.37 15.41
CA LEU A 36 28.56 -13.98 15.39
C LEU A 36 27.74 -13.55 14.16
N ARG A 37 27.76 -12.27 13.81
CA ARG A 37 27.13 -11.75 12.58
C ARG A 37 27.79 -12.31 11.33
N TRP A 38 29.11 -12.42 11.32
CA TRP A 38 29.86 -12.99 10.20
C TRP A 38 29.46 -14.44 9.92
N ASP A 39 29.33 -15.26 10.96
CA ASP A 39 28.91 -16.65 10.83
C ASP A 39 27.44 -16.76 10.42
N GLN A 40 26.57 -15.87 10.93
CA GLN A 40 25.18 -15.74 10.45
C GLN A 40 25.13 -15.44 8.95
N TRP A 41 25.95 -14.51 8.45
CA TRP A 41 25.95 -14.14 7.03
C TRP A 41 26.50 -15.25 6.13
N LYS A 42 27.49 -16.03 6.59
CA LYS A 42 27.99 -17.20 5.84
C LYS A 42 26.93 -18.27 5.64
N GLN A 43 26.03 -18.44 6.61
CA GLN A 43 24.99 -19.46 6.58
C GLN A 43 23.71 -18.98 5.88
N GLY A 44 23.61 -17.68 5.54
CA GLY A 44 22.41 -17.09 4.97
C GLY A 44 22.32 -17.21 3.45
N ASP A 45 21.40 -18.03 2.95
CA ASP A 45 21.19 -18.26 1.50
C ASP A 45 20.78 -17.01 0.70
N ASN A 46 20.27 -15.97 1.39
CA ASN A 46 19.77 -14.74 0.77
C ASN A 46 20.71 -13.55 0.93
N ILE A 47 21.90 -13.75 1.49
CA ILE A 47 22.88 -12.70 1.71
C ILE A 47 23.64 -12.41 0.41
N ALA A 48 23.53 -11.16 -0.04
CA ALA A 48 24.32 -10.60 -1.11
C ALA A 48 25.40 -9.69 -0.52
N VAL A 49 26.66 -9.87 -0.94
CA VAL A 49 27.73 -8.93 -0.63
C VAL A 49 28.00 -8.11 -1.87
N TYR A 50 27.95 -6.79 -1.73
CA TYR A 50 28.29 -5.84 -2.78
C TYR A 50 29.59 -5.12 -2.44
N LEU A 51 30.48 -5.03 -3.43
CA LEU A 51 31.66 -4.17 -3.39
C LEU A 51 31.29 -2.82 -4.02
N LEU A 52 31.47 -1.75 -3.27
CA LEU A 52 31.26 -0.38 -3.74
C LEU A 52 32.54 0.11 -4.43
N LYS A 53 32.40 0.62 -5.65
CA LYS A 53 33.52 1.21 -6.40
C LYS A 53 33.19 2.63 -6.85
N LYS A 54 34.17 3.52 -6.76
CA LYS A 54 34.15 4.87 -7.35
C LYS A 54 35.40 5.03 -8.20
N ASP A 55 35.23 5.32 -9.49
CA ASP A 55 36.35 5.38 -10.46
C ASP A 55 37.21 4.11 -10.47
N GLU A 56 36.55 2.94 -10.43
CA GLU A 56 37.15 1.59 -10.29
C GLU A 56 37.86 1.27 -8.96
N GLU A 57 38.09 2.27 -8.11
CA GLU A 57 38.67 2.12 -6.78
C GLU A 57 37.64 1.62 -5.75
N PRO A 58 37.96 0.58 -4.94
CA PRO A 58 37.12 0.15 -3.83
C PRO A 58 36.92 1.26 -2.78
N VAL A 59 35.67 1.56 -2.46
CA VAL A 59 35.31 2.55 -1.42
C VAL A 59 34.59 1.94 -0.22
N GLY A 60 34.14 0.69 -0.32
CA GLY A 60 33.49 0.00 0.79
C GLY A 60 32.69 -1.24 0.37
N TRP A 61 31.84 -1.70 1.27
CA TRP A 61 30.98 -2.87 1.09
C TRP A 61 29.58 -2.63 1.65
N ILE A 62 28.61 -3.32 1.04
CA ILE A 62 27.26 -3.49 1.59
C ILE A 62 27.00 -4.99 1.74
N ILE A 63 26.50 -5.41 2.89
CA ILE A 63 25.93 -6.74 3.10
C ILE A 63 24.42 -6.58 3.12
N TYR A 64 23.74 -7.26 2.20
CA TYR A 64 22.33 -7.07 1.92
C TYR A 64 21.57 -8.39 1.93
N ASN A 65 20.51 -8.47 2.73
CA ASN A 65 19.61 -9.60 2.78
C ASN A 65 18.46 -9.42 1.80
N ARG A 66 18.48 -10.15 0.68
CA ARG A 66 17.45 -10.05 -0.37
C ARG A 66 16.08 -10.54 0.08
N ALA A 67 16.01 -11.46 1.03
CA ALA A 67 14.74 -12.00 1.49
C ALA A 67 13.93 -10.98 2.29
N THR A 68 14.59 -10.10 3.03
CA THR A 68 13.91 -9.05 3.82
C THR A 68 14.09 -7.66 3.23
N SER A 69 14.89 -7.56 2.17
CA SER A 69 15.33 -6.29 1.57
C SER A 69 15.97 -5.37 2.62
N THR A 70 16.83 -5.96 3.44
CA THR A 70 17.51 -5.29 4.56
C THR A 70 19.00 -5.14 4.25
N ILE A 71 19.52 -3.94 4.43
CA ILE A 71 20.95 -3.68 4.62
C ILE A 71 21.32 -4.21 6.00
N GLU A 72 22.07 -5.30 6.02
CA GLU A 72 22.57 -5.93 7.25
C GLU A 72 23.88 -5.26 7.73
N GLU A 73 24.61 -4.62 6.81
CA GLU A 73 25.83 -3.86 7.08
C GLU A 73 26.18 -2.91 5.92
N ILE A 74 26.75 -1.74 6.26
CA ILE A 74 27.46 -0.85 5.35
C ILE A 74 28.78 -0.47 6.00
N LEU A 75 29.88 -0.83 5.34
CA LEU A 75 31.22 -0.45 5.77
C LEU A 75 31.91 0.32 4.66
N LEU A 76 32.21 1.60 4.90
CA LEU A 76 33.01 2.41 4.00
C LEU A 76 34.47 2.46 4.46
N ASN A 77 35.39 2.63 3.52
CA ASN A 77 36.80 2.83 3.83
C ASN A 77 36.97 4.17 4.56
N PRO A 78 37.63 4.24 5.73
CA PRO A 78 37.70 5.46 6.55
C PRO A 78 38.18 6.70 5.78
N ASP A 79 39.20 6.56 4.94
CA ASP A 79 39.76 7.67 4.15
C ASP A 79 38.82 8.19 3.04
N LYS A 80 37.76 7.44 2.74
CA LYS A 80 36.78 7.73 1.69
C LYS A 80 35.39 8.00 2.26
N ASP A 81 35.24 7.93 3.57
CA ASP A 81 33.95 8.03 4.22
C ASP A 81 33.51 9.50 4.34
N GLN A 82 32.65 9.90 3.40
CA GLN A 82 32.09 11.25 3.30
C GLN A 82 30.59 11.13 3.07
N ALA A 83 29.81 12.11 3.53
CA ALA A 83 28.34 12.10 3.40
C ALA A 83 27.87 11.81 1.97
N LEU A 84 28.52 12.42 0.97
CA LEU A 84 28.21 12.17 -0.44
C LEU A 84 28.42 10.71 -0.86
N VAL A 85 29.50 10.06 -0.38
CA VAL A 85 29.80 8.65 -0.70
C VAL A 85 28.78 7.72 -0.03
N ARG A 86 28.39 8.01 1.22
CA ARG A 86 27.32 7.27 1.93
C ARG A 86 26.02 7.29 1.12
N PHE A 87 25.58 8.46 0.69
CA PHE A 87 24.31 8.61 -0.04
C PHE A 87 24.38 7.95 -1.41
N GLN A 88 25.46 8.17 -2.17
CA GLN A 88 25.67 7.50 -3.46
C GLN A 88 25.70 5.96 -3.35
N ALA A 89 26.14 5.42 -2.21
CA ALA A 89 26.12 3.97 -1.98
C ALA A 89 24.69 3.43 -1.78
N ILE A 90 23.82 4.19 -1.11
CA ILE A 90 22.41 3.84 -0.97
C ILE A 90 21.69 4.00 -2.31
N ASP A 91 21.93 5.09 -3.04
CA ASP A 91 21.36 5.35 -4.37
C ASP A 91 21.64 4.19 -5.32
N ALA A 92 22.90 3.78 -5.43
CA ALA A 92 23.30 2.63 -6.24
C ALA A 92 22.56 1.34 -5.81
N LEU A 93 22.31 1.16 -4.51
CA LEU A 93 21.57 0.00 -4.00
C LEU A 93 20.09 0.08 -4.34
N ILE A 94 19.47 1.26 -4.30
CA ILE A 94 18.08 1.46 -4.74
C ILE A 94 17.93 1.11 -6.23
N ASP A 95 18.91 1.48 -7.07
CA ASP A 95 18.90 1.15 -8.50
C ASP A 95 18.96 -0.36 -8.75
N ARG A 96 19.52 -1.11 -7.79
CA ARG A 96 19.74 -2.54 -7.89
C ARG A 96 18.67 -3.38 -7.22
N GLU A 97 18.16 -2.93 -6.08
CA GLU A 97 17.30 -3.66 -5.16
C GLU A 97 16.09 -2.79 -4.79
N SER A 98 14.92 -3.40 -4.61
CA SER A 98 13.68 -2.66 -4.37
C SER A 98 13.34 -2.59 -2.89
N LEU A 99 12.81 -1.44 -2.43
CA LEU A 99 12.34 -1.14 -1.07
C LEU A 99 13.31 -1.56 0.04
N LEU A 100 14.07 -0.59 0.54
CA LEU A 100 15.16 -0.84 1.47
C LEU A 100 14.76 -0.65 2.94
N SER A 101 15.30 -1.51 3.79
CA SER A 101 15.44 -1.30 5.23
C SER A 101 16.92 -1.46 5.62
N ALA A 102 17.27 -1.06 6.83
CA ALA A 102 18.59 -1.25 7.42
C ALA A 102 18.43 -1.76 8.85
N GLU A 103 19.32 -2.64 9.29
CA GLU A 103 19.44 -3.06 10.68
C GLU A 103 20.82 -2.64 11.18
N ILE A 104 20.84 -1.74 12.16
CA ILE A 104 22.06 -1.17 12.73
C ILE A 104 22.10 -1.43 14.24
N LEU A 105 23.29 -1.48 14.83
CA LEU A 105 23.42 -1.52 16.29
C LEU A 105 22.88 -0.23 16.91
N GLU A 106 22.21 -0.34 18.05
CA GLU A 106 21.71 0.81 18.80
C GLU A 106 22.85 1.74 19.26
N GLU A 107 24.01 1.16 19.57
CA GLU A 107 25.23 1.87 19.95
C GLU A 107 25.88 2.61 18.76
N ASP A 108 25.57 2.23 17.51
CA ASP A 108 26.12 2.82 16.29
C ASP A 108 25.35 4.10 15.90
N THR A 109 25.49 5.12 16.75
CA THR A 109 24.81 6.41 16.59
C THR A 109 25.18 7.14 15.30
N GLU A 110 26.40 6.95 14.81
CA GLU A 110 26.83 7.52 13.53
C GLU A 110 25.95 7.00 12.38
N LYS A 111 25.80 5.67 12.24
CA LYS A 111 24.91 5.10 11.24
C LYS A 111 23.47 5.52 11.43
N PHE A 112 23.00 5.58 12.68
CA PHE A 112 21.64 6.02 12.98
C PHE A 112 21.36 7.43 12.41
N TYR A 113 22.26 8.40 12.65
CA TYR A 113 22.04 9.77 12.21
C TYR A 113 22.12 9.92 10.68
N TRP A 114 23.17 9.42 10.02
CA TRP A 114 23.30 9.66 8.57
C TRP A 114 22.27 8.86 7.75
N LEU A 115 21.85 7.66 8.20
CA LEU A 115 20.72 6.96 7.58
C LEU A 115 19.42 7.74 7.78
N GLY A 116 19.25 8.36 8.96
CA GLY A 116 18.17 9.30 9.25
C GLY A 116 18.12 10.47 8.27
N GLU A 117 19.27 11.12 8.04
CA GLU A 117 19.43 12.22 7.07
C GLU A 117 19.09 11.78 5.65
N TYR A 118 19.52 10.58 5.23
CA TYR A 118 19.17 10.04 3.92
C TYR A 118 17.66 9.82 3.77
N GLY A 119 16.96 9.39 4.83
CA GLY A 119 15.51 9.17 4.81
C GLY A 119 15.02 7.88 5.46
N PHE A 120 15.89 7.13 6.15
CA PHE A 120 15.50 5.96 6.93
C PHE A 120 14.88 6.36 8.27
N ARG A 121 13.89 5.60 8.73
CA ARG A 121 13.14 5.91 9.96
C ARG A 121 13.12 4.71 10.90
N PRO A 122 13.43 4.89 12.18
CA PRO A 122 13.41 3.79 13.14
C PRO A 122 11.99 3.25 13.27
N THR A 123 11.86 1.92 13.26
CA THR A 123 10.54 1.26 13.29
C THR A 123 10.39 0.24 14.40
N ARG A 124 11.46 -0.49 14.75
CA ARG A 124 11.46 -1.49 15.81
C ARG A 124 12.88 -1.74 16.32
N LYS A 125 12.97 -2.25 17.55
CA LYS A 125 14.20 -2.80 18.13
C LYS A 125 14.16 -4.32 18.03
N ILE A 126 15.30 -4.95 17.85
CA ILE A 126 15.43 -6.40 17.67
C ILE A 126 16.62 -6.88 18.51
N GLN A 127 16.40 -7.88 19.36
CA GLN A 127 17.50 -8.49 20.12
C GLN A 127 18.24 -9.50 19.24
N VAL A 128 19.54 -9.30 19.04
CA VAL A 128 20.42 -10.15 18.25
C VAL A 128 21.72 -10.36 19.02
N PHE A 129 22.02 -11.61 19.38
CA PHE A 129 23.24 -11.98 20.10
C PHE A 129 23.50 -11.18 21.39
N GLY A 130 22.45 -10.88 22.14
CA GLY A 130 22.54 -10.11 23.39
C GLY A 130 22.74 -8.60 23.19
N GLN A 131 22.63 -8.11 21.95
CA GLN A 131 22.67 -6.68 21.62
C GLN A 131 21.38 -6.24 20.93
N THR A 132 21.10 -4.94 21.05
CA THR A 132 19.91 -4.34 20.45
C THR A 132 20.25 -3.80 19.06
N LEU A 133 19.59 -4.30 18.02
CA LEU A 133 19.58 -3.68 16.71
C LEU A 133 18.35 -2.77 16.57
N ILE A 134 18.52 -1.62 15.93
CA ILE A 134 17.43 -0.77 15.46
C ILE A 134 17.17 -1.11 14.00
N LYS A 135 15.95 -1.55 13.69
CA LYS A 135 15.50 -1.64 12.29
C LYS A 135 14.98 -0.28 11.84
N MET A 136 15.62 0.26 10.82
CA MET A 136 15.21 1.47 10.13
C MET A 136 14.66 1.14 8.75
N GLU A 137 13.57 1.79 8.35
CA GLU A 137 12.94 1.57 7.05
C GLU A 137 13.07 2.84 6.20
N LEU A 138 13.46 2.73 4.93
CA LEU A 138 13.52 3.87 4.05
C LEU A 138 12.11 4.44 3.85
N SER A 139 11.96 5.76 3.96
CA SER A 139 10.73 6.44 3.62
C SER A 139 10.37 6.14 2.17
N THR A 140 9.14 5.66 1.93
CA THR A 140 8.68 5.35 0.57
C THR A 140 8.63 6.59 -0.31
N VAL A 141 8.49 7.79 0.26
CA VAL A 141 8.58 9.06 -0.48
C VAL A 141 9.98 9.24 -1.04
N VAL A 142 11.00 9.07 -0.19
CA VAL A 142 12.41 9.21 -0.59
C VAL A 142 12.76 8.16 -1.64
N PHE A 143 12.35 6.91 -1.40
CA PHE A 143 12.51 5.84 -2.38
C PHE A 143 11.87 6.18 -3.74
N PHE A 144 10.66 6.72 -3.78
CA PHE A 144 10.03 7.11 -5.04
C PHE A 144 10.65 8.34 -5.69
N GLN A 145 11.11 9.33 -4.92
CA GLN A 145 11.81 10.48 -5.45
C GLN A 145 13.05 10.03 -6.24
N HIS A 146 13.78 9.05 -5.72
CA HIS A 146 14.89 8.40 -6.43
C HIS A 146 14.43 7.66 -7.69
N LEU A 147 13.32 6.92 -7.61
CA LEU A 147 12.87 6.05 -8.71
C LEU A 147 12.18 6.73 -9.89
N LYS A 148 11.85 8.03 -9.84
CA LYS A 148 11.05 8.71 -10.88
C LYS A 148 11.53 8.49 -12.32
N GLU A 149 12.84 8.34 -12.52
CA GLU A 149 13.47 8.17 -13.83
C GLU A 149 14.09 6.77 -14.02
N HIS A 150 13.84 5.84 -13.10
CA HIS A 150 14.49 4.54 -13.07
C HIS A 150 13.54 3.39 -13.42
N LYS A 151 14.04 2.43 -14.19
CA LYS A 151 13.36 1.17 -14.49
C LYS A 151 13.75 0.08 -13.47
N PRO A 152 12.94 -0.99 -13.30
CA PRO A 152 13.30 -2.10 -12.45
C PRO A 152 14.63 -2.71 -12.90
N ALA A 153 15.52 -3.00 -11.94
CA ALA A 153 16.82 -3.61 -12.19
C ALA A 153 16.74 -4.92 -12.99
N LYS A 154 15.61 -5.63 -12.88
CA LYS A 154 15.28 -6.82 -13.67
C LYS A 154 14.05 -6.50 -14.52
N PRO A 155 14.18 -6.42 -15.86
CA PRO A 155 13.05 -6.09 -16.71
C PRO A 155 12.01 -7.21 -16.68
N TYR A 156 10.74 -6.82 -16.80
CA TYR A 156 9.65 -7.77 -17.02
C TYR A 156 9.78 -8.37 -18.42
N ARG A 157 9.76 -9.71 -18.53
CA ARG A 157 10.10 -10.42 -19.78
C ARG A 157 8.90 -10.98 -20.55
N LYS A 158 7.70 -10.96 -19.96
CA LYS A 158 6.49 -11.49 -20.59
C LYS A 158 5.69 -10.36 -21.22
N LYS A 159 4.96 -10.69 -22.28
CA LYS A 159 3.94 -9.80 -22.83
C LYS A 159 2.59 -10.16 -22.21
N GLU A 160 1.97 -9.19 -21.56
CA GLU A 160 0.66 -9.36 -20.94
C GLU A 160 -0.46 -8.98 -21.90
N LYS A 161 -1.63 -9.62 -21.77
CA LYS A 161 -2.81 -9.30 -22.57
C LYS A 161 -3.86 -8.62 -21.71
N VAL A 162 -4.38 -7.50 -22.21
CA VAL A 162 -5.49 -6.77 -21.58
C VAL A 162 -6.55 -6.52 -22.64
N VAL A 163 -7.78 -6.93 -22.35
CA VAL A 163 -8.94 -6.69 -23.21
C VAL A 163 -9.71 -5.48 -22.70
N ILE A 164 -10.12 -4.60 -23.61
CA ILE A 164 -11.07 -3.52 -23.36
C ILE A 164 -12.34 -3.81 -24.17
N GLU A 165 -13.46 -4.01 -23.49
CA GLU A 165 -14.79 -4.13 -24.10
C GLU A 165 -15.63 -2.90 -23.80
N GLN A 166 -16.28 -2.38 -24.83
CA GLN A 166 -17.32 -1.36 -24.66
C GLN A 166 -18.68 -2.03 -24.57
N VAL A 167 -19.39 -1.78 -23.47
CA VAL A 167 -20.72 -2.35 -23.24
C VAL A 167 -21.76 -1.51 -23.99
N PRO A 168 -22.52 -2.10 -24.93
CA PRO A 168 -23.49 -1.36 -25.72
C PRO A 168 -24.63 -0.81 -24.84
N SER A 169 -25.24 0.27 -25.33
CA SER A 169 -26.42 0.89 -24.70
C SER A 169 -27.65 0.01 -24.96
N PRO A 170 -28.51 -0.24 -23.95
CA PRO A 170 -28.64 0.47 -22.65
C PRO A 170 -27.88 -0.13 -21.45
N GLN A 171 -26.86 -0.98 -21.65
CA GLN A 171 -26.16 -1.70 -20.59
C GLN A 171 -27.10 -2.60 -19.76
N SER A 172 -28.03 -3.26 -20.44
CA SER A 172 -28.88 -4.31 -19.87
C SER A 172 -28.06 -5.51 -19.37
N GLU A 173 -28.66 -6.36 -18.52
CA GLU A 173 -27.97 -7.56 -18.00
C GLU A 173 -27.46 -8.47 -19.11
N SER A 174 -28.22 -8.63 -20.21
CA SER A 174 -27.83 -9.44 -21.36
C SER A 174 -26.63 -8.84 -22.11
N GLU A 175 -26.58 -7.53 -22.27
CA GLU A 175 -25.46 -6.83 -22.93
C GLU A 175 -24.18 -6.88 -22.09
N ILE A 176 -24.30 -6.71 -20.77
CA ILE A 176 -23.18 -6.86 -19.85
C ILE A 176 -22.64 -8.29 -19.89
N LYS A 177 -23.52 -9.30 -19.84
CA LYS A 177 -23.13 -10.71 -19.96
C LYS A 177 -22.46 -11.01 -21.30
N ALA A 178 -23.01 -10.53 -22.41
CA ALA A 178 -22.42 -10.71 -23.73
C ALA A 178 -21.02 -10.07 -23.81
N SER A 179 -20.87 -8.86 -23.27
CA SER A 179 -19.57 -8.17 -23.22
C SER A 179 -18.55 -8.90 -22.33
N LEU A 180 -18.98 -9.47 -21.20
CA LEU A 180 -18.14 -10.35 -20.37
C LEU A 180 -17.71 -11.61 -21.14
N GLN A 181 -18.63 -12.24 -21.88
CA GLN A 181 -18.34 -13.41 -22.68
C GLN A 181 -17.32 -13.10 -23.79
N ASP A 182 -17.48 -11.96 -24.47
CA ASP A 182 -16.56 -11.49 -25.50
C ASP A 182 -15.18 -11.16 -24.93
N LEU A 183 -15.13 -10.48 -23.77
CA LEU A 183 -13.90 -10.23 -23.03
C LEU A 183 -13.17 -11.53 -22.73
N LEU A 184 -13.87 -12.52 -22.16
CA LEU A 184 -13.30 -13.82 -21.82
C LEU A 184 -12.85 -14.57 -23.07
N ASN A 185 -13.62 -14.54 -24.16
CA ASN A 185 -13.26 -15.18 -25.42
C ASN A 185 -11.95 -14.63 -25.99
N LYS A 186 -11.76 -13.31 -25.99
CA LYS A 186 -10.51 -12.67 -26.43
C LYS A 186 -9.32 -13.03 -25.53
N LEU A 187 -9.56 -13.37 -24.26
CA LEU A 187 -8.54 -13.89 -23.34
C LEU A 187 -8.28 -15.40 -23.45
N GLY A 188 -9.05 -16.12 -24.28
CA GLY A 188 -8.91 -17.57 -24.54
C GLY A 188 -10.05 -18.43 -23.98
N GLY A 189 -11.14 -17.82 -23.54
CA GLY A 189 -12.38 -18.47 -23.09
C GLY A 189 -12.35 -18.89 -21.61
N ILE A 190 -13.54 -19.06 -21.02
CA ILE A 190 -13.67 -19.35 -19.57
C ILE A 190 -13.01 -20.68 -19.16
N LYS A 191 -13.01 -21.68 -20.05
CA LYS A 191 -12.42 -23.01 -19.81
C LYS A 191 -10.90 -23.00 -19.70
N LYS A 192 -10.23 -21.92 -20.14
CA LYS A 192 -8.80 -21.69 -19.88
C LYS A 192 -8.53 -21.49 -18.39
N TYR A 193 -9.48 -20.88 -17.69
CA TYR A 193 -9.34 -20.46 -16.29
C TYR A 193 -9.99 -21.43 -15.32
N VAL A 194 -11.17 -21.96 -15.66
CA VAL A 194 -12.00 -22.76 -14.76
C VAL A 194 -12.20 -24.16 -15.33
N LYS A 195 -11.87 -25.18 -14.55
CA LYS A 195 -12.09 -26.59 -14.86
C LYS A 195 -13.37 -27.12 -14.18
N PRO A 196 -14.00 -28.16 -14.73
CA PRO A 196 -15.15 -28.82 -14.11
C PRO A 196 -14.92 -29.16 -12.63
N GLY A 197 -15.87 -28.78 -11.78
CA GLY A 197 -15.85 -29.10 -10.35
C GLY A 197 -15.06 -28.13 -9.47
N GLN A 198 -14.31 -27.19 -10.03
CA GLN A 198 -13.54 -26.22 -9.24
C GLN A 198 -14.43 -25.22 -8.50
N THR A 199 -13.93 -24.75 -7.34
CA THR A 199 -14.50 -23.65 -6.58
C THR A 199 -13.91 -22.33 -7.05
N VAL A 200 -14.77 -21.44 -7.55
CA VAL A 200 -14.39 -20.10 -8.02
C VAL A 200 -14.84 -19.07 -7.00
N VAL A 201 -13.91 -18.29 -6.46
CA VAL A 201 -14.22 -17.11 -5.65
C VAL A 201 -14.19 -15.86 -6.53
N ILE A 202 -15.29 -15.14 -6.58
CA ILE A 202 -15.38 -13.80 -7.16
C ILE A 202 -15.20 -12.80 -6.02
N LYS A 203 -14.18 -11.95 -6.13
CA LYS A 203 -13.88 -10.86 -5.20
C LYS A 203 -14.31 -9.52 -5.82
N PRO A 204 -15.54 -9.04 -5.56
CA PRO A 204 -15.98 -7.71 -6.00
C PRO A 204 -15.24 -6.61 -5.22
N ASN A 205 -15.68 -5.36 -5.38
CA ASN A 205 -15.42 -4.26 -4.47
C ASN A 205 -16.76 -3.88 -3.80
N VAL A 206 -16.88 -4.10 -2.48
CA VAL A 206 -18.00 -3.60 -1.66
C VAL A 206 -17.42 -2.90 -0.42
N VAL A 207 -17.54 -1.56 -0.35
CA VAL A 207 -16.81 -0.75 0.63
C VAL A 207 -17.70 -0.15 1.72
N ALA A 208 -18.79 0.50 1.32
CA ALA A 208 -19.69 1.26 2.17
C ALA A 208 -21.00 1.53 1.41
N ASP A 209 -22.01 2.00 2.13
CA ASP A 209 -23.35 2.38 1.64
C ASP A 209 -23.39 3.67 0.80
N HIS A 210 -22.26 4.35 0.59
CA HIS A 210 -22.19 5.63 -0.13
C HIS A 210 -22.59 5.51 -1.61
N GLY A 211 -22.65 4.28 -2.15
CA GLY A 211 -23.28 4.01 -3.44
C GLY A 211 -24.82 4.04 -3.40
N MET A 212 -25.46 4.38 -2.27
CA MET A 212 -26.91 4.51 -2.11
C MET A 212 -27.29 5.92 -1.64
N LEU A 213 -27.17 6.91 -2.51
CA LEU A 213 -27.48 8.30 -2.17
C LEU A 213 -28.99 8.53 -2.20
N GLY A 214 -29.57 8.94 -1.07
CA GLY A 214 -31.01 9.16 -0.95
C GLY A 214 -31.86 7.90 -1.22
N GLY A 215 -31.32 6.72 -0.90
CA GLY A 215 -31.97 5.42 -1.15
C GLY A 215 -31.91 4.95 -2.60
N LYS A 216 -31.23 5.69 -3.50
CA LYS A 216 -31.06 5.32 -4.91
C LYS A 216 -29.62 4.88 -5.16
N TYR A 217 -29.48 3.84 -5.98
CA TYR A 217 -28.16 3.37 -6.39
C TYR A 217 -27.45 4.41 -7.26
N THR A 218 -26.25 4.76 -6.83
CA THR A 218 -25.30 5.63 -7.52
C THR A 218 -24.06 4.78 -7.80
N GLY A 219 -23.81 4.47 -9.08
CA GLY A 219 -22.67 3.65 -9.50
C GLY A 219 -21.30 4.26 -9.16
N GLY A 220 -20.23 3.47 -9.35
CA GLY A 220 -18.85 3.93 -9.13
C GLY A 220 -18.28 3.70 -7.73
N VAL A 221 -19.10 3.32 -6.75
CA VAL A 221 -18.63 3.02 -5.37
C VAL A 221 -18.41 1.53 -5.14
N VAL A 222 -19.35 0.69 -5.58
CA VAL A 222 -19.36 -0.77 -5.44
C VAL A 222 -19.55 -1.45 -6.79
N THR A 223 -19.08 -2.69 -6.94
CA THR A 223 -19.22 -3.47 -8.17
C THR A 223 -20.71 -3.63 -8.50
N ASP A 224 -21.07 -3.36 -9.75
CA ASP A 224 -22.43 -3.48 -10.25
C ASP A 224 -22.89 -4.95 -10.17
N ILE A 225 -24.05 -5.17 -9.54
CA ILE A 225 -24.62 -6.51 -9.39
C ILE A 225 -24.84 -7.22 -10.73
N ARG A 226 -25.12 -6.47 -11.81
CA ARG A 226 -25.34 -7.01 -13.15
C ARG A 226 -24.06 -7.60 -13.73
N VAL A 227 -22.90 -7.03 -13.42
CA VAL A 227 -21.59 -7.58 -13.80
C VAL A 227 -21.35 -8.91 -13.08
N LEU A 228 -21.64 -8.97 -11.77
CA LEU A 228 -21.52 -10.21 -11.01
C LEU A 228 -22.49 -11.28 -11.51
N LYS A 229 -23.75 -10.93 -11.74
CA LYS A 229 -24.77 -11.84 -12.30
C LYS A 229 -24.31 -12.44 -13.62
N GLY A 230 -23.91 -11.59 -14.58
CA GLY A 230 -23.42 -12.03 -15.87
C GLY A 230 -22.21 -12.96 -15.76
N LEU A 231 -21.25 -12.64 -14.89
CA LEU A 231 -20.08 -13.48 -14.67
C LEU A 231 -20.44 -14.83 -14.03
N ILE A 232 -21.32 -14.84 -13.03
CA ILE A 232 -21.79 -16.08 -12.38
C ILE A 232 -22.50 -16.99 -13.40
N GLU A 233 -23.38 -16.44 -14.23
CA GLU A 233 -24.07 -17.21 -15.27
C GLU A 233 -23.11 -17.84 -16.29
N LEU A 234 -21.97 -17.19 -16.58
CA LEU A 234 -20.92 -17.74 -17.45
C LEU A 234 -20.07 -18.81 -16.75
N LEU A 235 -19.98 -18.76 -15.42
CA LEU A 235 -19.22 -19.71 -14.61
C LEU A 235 -20.03 -20.97 -14.26
N LEU A 236 -21.33 -20.87 -14.01
CA LEU A 236 -22.19 -21.98 -13.56
C LEU A 236 -22.13 -23.24 -14.43
N PRO A 237 -22.02 -23.16 -15.78
CA PRO A 237 -21.88 -24.35 -16.62
C PRO A 237 -20.58 -25.13 -16.43
N VAL A 238 -19.54 -24.52 -15.83
CA VAL A 238 -18.21 -25.13 -15.67
C VAL A 238 -17.78 -25.26 -14.21
N ALA A 239 -18.09 -24.30 -13.34
CA ALA A 239 -17.70 -24.33 -11.95
C ALA A 239 -18.51 -25.34 -11.14
N GLY A 240 -17.86 -25.97 -10.16
CA GLY A 240 -18.54 -26.77 -9.14
C GLY A 240 -19.25 -25.88 -8.12
N LYS A 241 -18.61 -24.77 -7.74
CA LYS A 241 -19.12 -23.78 -6.79
C LYS A 241 -18.65 -22.38 -7.19
N VAL A 242 -19.49 -21.38 -6.98
CA VAL A 242 -19.18 -19.95 -7.19
C VAL A 242 -19.46 -19.19 -5.89
N ILE A 243 -18.44 -18.56 -5.32
CA ILE A 243 -18.55 -17.84 -4.05
C ILE A 243 -18.29 -16.36 -4.34
N VAL A 244 -19.24 -15.49 -4.03
CA VAL A 244 -18.98 -14.04 -4.00
C VAL A 244 -18.50 -13.70 -2.59
N ALA A 245 -17.23 -13.35 -2.47
CA ALA A 245 -16.59 -13.14 -1.17
C ALA A 245 -15.98 -11.75 -1.08
N GLU A 246 -16.28 -11.02 -0.02
CA GLU A 246 -15.76 -9.68 0.24
C GLU A 246 -15.64 -9.46 1.74
N GLY A 247 -14.77 -8.55 2.16
CA GLY A 247 -14.81 -7.95 3.49
C GLY A 247 -14.93 -6.45 3.33
N SER A 248 -16.06 -5.87 3.71
CA SER A 248 -16.28 -4.42 3.66
C SER A 248 -15.25 -3.65 4.51
N SER A 249 -15.20 -2.33 4.34
CA SER A 249 -14.25 -1.46 5.04
C SER A 249 -14.25 -1.73 6.55
N ILE A 250 -13.06 -1.62 7.16
CA ILE A 250 -12.90 -1.61 8.61
C ILE A 250 -13.90 -0.62 9.18
N ASN A 251 -14.56 -0.98 10.29
CA ASN A 251 -15.34 -0.05 11.11
C ASN A 251 -16.61 0.50 10.43
N ARG A 252 -17.01 -0.04 9.28
CA ARG A 252 -18.27 0.30 8.60
C ARG A 252 -19.09 -0.97 8.49
N SER A 253 -20.38 -0.87 8.82
CA SER A 253 -21.45 -1.89 8.69
C SER A 253 -21.01 -3.27 8.17
N ALA A 254 -21.33 -4.34 8.93
CA ALA A 254 -21.04 -5.73 8.59
C ALA A 254 -21.21 -6.02 7.08
N THR A 255 -20.29 -6.78 6.46
CA THR A 255 -20.30 -7.02 5.01
C THR A 255 -21.64 -7.56 4.53
N VAL A 256 -22.28 -8.40 5.35
CA VAL A 256 -23.64 -8.92 5.12
C VAL A 256 -24.65 -7.79 4.89
N LYS A 257 -24.63 -6.75 5.72
CA LYS A 257 -25.50 -5.57 5.55
C LYS A 257 -25.20 -4.83 4.24
N MET A 258 -23.95 -4.76 3.81
CA MET A 258 -23.62 -4.19 2.50
C MET A 258 -24.15 -5.05 1.36
N PHE A 259 -24.03 -6.38 1.44
CA PHE A 259 -24.64 -7.28 0.47
C PHE A 259 -26.15 -7.09 0.37
N GLU A 260 -26.86 -6.97 1.49
CA GLU A 260 -28.29 -6.71 1.53
C GLU A 260 -28.66 -5.39 0.87
N ILE A 261 -27.98 -4.30 1.23
CA ILE A 261 -28.23 -2.96 0.67
C ILE A 261 -28.08 -2.96 -0.85
N TYR A 262 -27.09 -3.67 -1.38
CA TYR A 262 -26.82 -3.75 -2.82
C TYR A 262 -27.54 -4.90 -3.52
N GLY A 263 -28.38 -5.67 -2.81
CA GLY A 263 -29.21 -6.72 -3.38
C GLY A 263 -28.46 -7.98 -3.79
N TYR A 264 -27.22 -8.18 -3.31
CA TYR A 264 -26.39 -9.35 -3.65
C TYR A 264 -27.00 -10.71 -3.26
N PRO A 265 -27.88 -10.84 -2.24
CA PRO A 265 -28.56 -12.11 -1.97
C PRO A 265 -29.30 -12.69 -3.18
N LYS A 266 -29.77 -11.85 -4.11
CA LYS A 266 -30.42 -12.28 -5.36
C LYS A 266 -29.50 -13.10 -6.29
N LEU A 267 -28.18 -13.01 -6.11
CA LEU A 267 -27.23 -13.81 -6.88
C LEU A 267 -27.30 -15.29 -6.52
N ILE A 268 -27.71 -15.61 -5.28
CA ILE A 268 -27.89 -17.00 -4.81
C ILE A 268 -29.00 -17.68 -5.61
N ASP A 269 -30.04 -16.93 -6.00
CA ASP A 269 -31.20 -17.44 -6.74
C ASP A 269 -30.85 -18.00 -8.13
N LEU A 270 -29.66 -17.67 -8.67
CA LEU A 270 -29.16 -18.22 -9.93
C LEU A 270 -28.93 -19.74 -9.84
N ASP A 271 -28.40 -20.22 -8.71
CA ASP A 271 -28.28 -21.64 -8.37
C ASP A 271 -27.95 -21.77 -6.86
N PRO A 272 -28.96 -21.94 -5.99
CA PRO A 272 -28.75 -21.98 -4.53
C PRO A 272 -27.86 -23.13 -4.04
N LYS A 273 -27.60 -24.14 -4.89
CA LYS A 273 -26.70 -25.25 -4.56
C LYS A 273 -25.24 -24.94 -4.86
N LYS A 274 -24.98 -23.99 -5.76
CA LYS A 274 -23.63 -23.66 -6.23
C LYS A 274 -23.19 -22.24 -5.89
N VAL A 275 -24.11 -21.30 -5.68
CA VAL A 275 -23.80 -19.88 -5.44
C VAL A 275 -23.96 -19.53 -3.97
N SER A 276 -22.97 -18.86 -3.40
CA SER A 276 -23.02 -18.39 -2.00
C SER A 276 -22.33 -17.04 -1.83
N LEU A 277 -22.74 -16.28 -0.80
CA LEU A 277 -22.06 -15.07 -0.35
C LEU A 277 -21.24 -15.36 0.90
N VAL A 278 -20.04 -14.80 1.01
CA VAL A 278 -19.17 -14.96 2.18
C VAL A 278 -18.66 -13.60 2.65
N ASP A 279 -18.78 -13.35 3.96
CA ASP A 279 -18.14 -12.24 4.65
C ASP A 279 -16.72 -12.65 5.08
N LEU A 280 -15.72 -12.12 4.39
CA LEU A 280 -14.31 -12.37 4.66
C LEU A 280 -13.83 -11.72 5.97
N ASN A 281 -14.59 -10.78 6.54
CA ASN A 281 -14.23 -10.16 7.82
C ASN A 281 -14.46 -11.09 9.02
N THR A 282 -15.32 -12.10 8.89
CA THR A 282 -15.71 -13.05 9.94
C THR A 282 -15.32 -14.49 9.64
N ASP A 283 -14.64 -14.72 8.51
CA ASP A 283 -14.18 -16.04 8.08
C ASP A 283 -13.07 -16.60 9.00
N GLN A 284 -12.89 -17.91 8.95
CA GLN A 284 -11.73 -18.57 9.55
C GLN A 284 -10.45 -18.08 8.88
N LEU A 285 -9.37 -17.96 9.65
CA LEU A 285 -8.11 -17.39 9.17
C LEU A 285 -7.00 -18.43 9.18
N VAL A 286 -6.16 -18.40 8.15
CA VAL A 286 -4.95 -19.21 8.01
C VAL A 286 -3.76 -18.27 7.94
N GLU A 287 -2.71 -18.52 8.73
CA GLU A 287 -1.47 -17.74 8.64
C GLU A 287 -0.63 -18.17 7.44
N LYS A 288 -0.17 -17.19 6.66
CA LYS A 288 0.65 -17.38 5.47
C LYS A 288 1.89 -16.51 5.56
N LEU A 289 3.05 -17.09 5.32
CA LEU A 289 4.27 -16.32 5.09
C LEU A 289 4.12 -15.50 3.79
N VAL A 290 4.64 -14.28 3.81
CA VAL A 290 4.75 -13.42 2.63
C VAL A 290 6.16 -13.64 2.05
N PRO A 291 6.28 -14.28 0.86
CA PRO A 291 7.53 -14.30 0.11
C PRO A 291 8.15 -12.92 0.01
N ALA A 292 9.43 -12.81 0.39
CA ALA A 292 10.14 -11.54 0.44
C ALA A 292 9.39 -10.43 1.23
N GLY A 293 8.72 -10.80 2.32
CA GLY A 293 7.79 -9.97 3.09
C GLY A 293 8.39 -8.69 3.66
N LYS A 294 8.44 -7.67 2.81
CA LYS A 294 8.83 -6.30 3.16
C LYS A 294 7.75 -5.68 4.03
N ARG A 295 8.12 -5.03 5.13
CA ARG A 295 7.22 -4.51 6.19
C ARG A 295 6.50 -5.60 7.00
N MET A 296 5.82 -6.56 6.36
CA MET A 296 5.12 -7.66 7.02
C MET A 296 5.59 -9.03 6.51
N LYS A 297 6.07 -9.89 7.41
CA LYS A 297 6.62 -11.22 7.09
C LYS A 297 5.56 -12.31 6.93
N SER A 298 4.41 -12.16 7.58
CA SER A 298 3.25 -13.06 7.44
C SER A 298 1.96 -12.26 7.45
N ARG A 299 0.88 -12.89 6.99
CA ARG A 299 -0.49 -12.37 7.01
C ARG A 299 -1.47 -13.49 7.33
N LYS A 300 -2.53 -13.17 8.05
CA LYS A 300 -3.71 -14.03 8.21
C LYS A 300 -4.66 -13.82 7.03
N VAL A 301 -4.91 -14.89 6.28
CA VAL A 301 -5.75 -14.90 5.07
C VAL A 301 -7.04 -15.65 5.36
N PRO A 302 -8.22 -15.17 4.90
CA PRO A 302 -9.46 -15.92 5.01
C PRO A 302 -9.39 -17.28 4.32
N ARG A 303 -9.91 -18.30 4.99
CA ARG A 303 -9.92 -19.69 4.53
C ARG A 303 -10.61 -19.83 3.18
N THR A 304 -11.71 -19.09 2.96
CA THR A 304 -12.41 -19.07 1.67
C THR A 304 -11.51 -18.65 0.51
N ILE A 305 -10.57 -17.74 0.73
CA ILE A 305 -9.61 -17.29 -0.29
C ILE A 305 -8.49 -18.31 -0.48
N GLU A 306 -7.98 -18.88 0.60
CA GLU A 306 -6.89 -19.88 0.57
C GLU A 306 -7.34 -21.20 -0.09
N GLU A 307 -8.56 -21.66 0.18
CA GLU A 307 -9.10 -22.93 -0.34
C GLU A 307 -9.70 -22.79 -1.75
N ALA A 308 -9.76 -21.57 -2.29
CA ALA A 308 -10.27 -21.35 -3.64
C ALA A 308 -9.34 -21.95 -4.69
N ASP A 309 -9.89 -22.72 -5.63
CA ASP A 309 -9.12 -23.14 -6.81
C ASP A 309 -8.77 -21.93 -7.69
N ILE A 310 -9.71 -21.00 -7.82
CA ILE A 310 -9.63 -19.83 -8.68
C ILE A 310 -10.18 -18.61 -7.94
N VAL A 311 -9.42 -17.51 -7.94
CA VAL A 311 -9.90 -16.19 -7.51
C VAL A 311 -10.02 -15.27 -8.73
N ILE A 312 -11.17 -14.63 -8.90
CA ILE A 312 -11.40 -13.59 -9.91
C ILE A 312 -11.66 -12.27 -9.19
N SER A 313 -10.81 -11.26 -9.42
CA SER A 313 -10.95 -9.92 -8.83
C SER A 313 -11.81 -9.04 -9.73
N VAL A 314 -12.86 -8.41 -9.21
CA VAL A 314 -13.79 -7.57 -9.97
C VAL A 314 -13.89 -6.16 -9.35
N PRO A 315 -12.81 -5.36 -9.41
CA PRO A 315 -12.79 -4.01 -8.84
C PRO A 315 -13.60 -3.01 -9.67
N VAL A 316 -13.91 -1.86 -9.07
CA VAL A 316 -14.52 -0.71 -9.78
C VAL A 316 -13.45 0.25 -10.30
N MET A 317 -13.67 0.85 -11.48
CA MET A 317 -12.81 1.88 -12.08
C MET A 317 -12.87 3.20 -11.29
N LYS A 318 -12.00 3.40 -10.29
CA LYS A 318 -12.03 4.62 -9.47
C LYS A 318 -10.69 5.17 -9.03
N ILE A 319 -10.66 6.49 -8.88
CA ILE A 319 -9.60 7.25 -8.21
C ILE A 319 -9.58 6.90 -6.72
N HIS A 320 -8.40 7.00 -6.10
CA HIS A 320 -8.23 6.83 -4.66
C HIS A 320 -7.18 7.80 -4.15
N PHE A 321 -7.55 8.72 -3.24
CA PHE A 321 -6.62 9.78 -2.79
C PHE A 321 -5.28 9.24 -2.24
N ALA A 322 -5.31 8.13 -1.50
CA ALA A 322 -4.11 7.56 -0.91
C ALA A 322 -3.32 6.59 -1.83
N ALA A 323 -3.93 6.02 -2.86
CA ALA A 323 -3.32 4.96 -3.69
C ALA A 323 -3.20 5.35 -5.18
N GLY A 324 -3.64 6.57 -5.55
CA GLY A 324 -3.85 7.01 -6.92
C GLY A 324 -5.15 6.44 -7.49
N VAL A 325 -5.29 5.12 -7.50
CA VAL A 325 -6.45 4.38 -8.02
C VAL A 325 -6.80 3.18 -7.14
N SER A 326 -8.03 2.65 -7.27
CA SER A 326 -8.50 1.52 -6.44
C SER A 326 -8.48 0.14 -7.09
N LEU A 327 -8.14 0.06 -8.38
CA LEU A 327 -8.33 -1.04 -9.34
C LEU A 327 -7.88 -2.46 -8.88
N GLY A 328 -7.26 -3.26 -9.74
CA GLY A 328 -6.88 -4.65 -9.48
C GLY A 328 -5.92 -4.80 -8.31
N VAL A 329 -4.85 -4.01 -8.27
CA VAL A 329 -3.81 -4.14 -7.23
C VAL A 329 -4.39 -3.84 -5.84
N LYS A 330 -5.17 -2.76 -5.73
CA LYS A 330 -5.71 -2.26 -4.45
C LYS A 330 -6.94 -3.03 -3.96
N ASN A 331 -7.73 -3.65 -4.85
CA ASN A 331 -8.98 -4.32 -4.48
C ASN A 331 -8.82 -5.55 -3.56
N LEU A 332 -7.66 -6.22 -3.62
CA LEU A 332 -7.38 -7.36 -2.75
C LEU A 332 -7.23 -6.97 -1.27
N GLN A 333 -7.09 -5.69 -0.95
CA GLN A 333 -7.21 -5.21 0.43
C GLN A 333 -8.54 -5.64 1.07
N GLY A 334 -9.64 -5.67 0.29
CA GLY A 334 -10.94 -6.14 0.78
C GLY A 334 -10.97 -7.63 1.12
N ALA A 335 -10.02 -8.42 0.58
CA ALA A 335 -9.92 -9.84 0.85
C ALA A 335 -9.21 -10.17 2.18
N MET A 336 -8.65 -9.17 2.87
CA MET A 336 -7.99 -9.35 4.17
C MET A 336 -8.96 -9.09 5.33
N PRO A 337 -8.81 -9.74 6.50
CA PRO A 337 -9.64 -9.48 7.66
C PRO A 337 -9.38 -8.08 8.28
N PRO A 338 -10.23 -7.59 9.20
CA PRO A 338 -10.15 -6.22 9.72
C PRO A 338 -8.80 -5.84 10.33
N LEU A 339 -8.22 -6.69 11.19
CA LEU A 339 -6.91 -6.42 11.80
C LEU A 339 -5.81 -6.32 10.74
N GLU A 340 -5.81 -7.21 9.75
CA GLU A 340 -4.85 -7.19 8.65
C GLU A 340 -4.99 -5.93 7.81
N LYS A 341 -6.22 -5.47 7.56
CA LYS A 341 -6.45 -4.21 6.85
C LYS A 341 -5.90 -3.02 7.62
N TYR A 342 -6.03 -3.02 8.95
CA TYR A 342 -5.47 -1.98 9.82
C TYR A 342 -3.93 -2.02 9.81
N MET A 343 -3.34 -3.22 9.99
CA MET A 343 -1.89 -3.43 9.94
C MET A 343 -1.29 -2.99 8.60
N THR A 344 -2.01 -3.16 7.49
CA THR A 344 -1.59 -2.61 6.18
C THR A 344 -1.33 -1.10 6.29
N HIS A 345 -2.23 -0.33 6.91
CA HIS A 345 -2.05 1.12 7.10
C HIS A 345 -0.97 1.43 8.14
N PHE A 346 -0.84 0.62 9.18
CA PHE A 346 0.16 0.83 10.22
C PHE A 346 1.59 0.63 9.67
N PHE A 347 1.87 -0.48 8.98
CA PHE A 347 3.21 -0.86 8.55
C PHE A 347 3.60 -0.38 7.14
N GLY A 348 2.76 0.39 6.45
CA GLY A 348 3.05 0.88 5.10
C GLY A 348 2.06 0.34 4.07
N LEU A 349 1.04 1.15 3.77
CA LEU A 349 -0.10 0.80 2.93
C LEU A 349 0.37 0.24 1.59
N TRP A 350 1.17 0.99 0.85
CA TRP A 350 1.46 0.66 -0.55
C TRP A 350 2.24 -0.65 -0.72
N GLN A 351 3.27 -0.89 0.09
CA GLN A 351 3.99 -2.16 0.05
C GLN A 351 3.10 -3.32 0.49
N ASN A 352 2.29 -3.13 1.54
CA ASN A 352 1.42 -4.20 2.02
C ASN A 352 0.31 -4.56 1.03
N LEU A 353 -0.10 -3.64 0.16
CA LEU A 353 -0.96 -3.98 -0.98
C LEU A 353 -0.26 -4.93 -1.96
N VAL A 354 1.02 -4.70 -2.26
CA VAL A 354 1.83 -5.62 -3.08
C VAL A 354 2.01 -6.96 -2.36
N ASN A 355 2.28 -6.96 -1.05
CA ASN A 355 2.42 -8.19 -0.26
C ASN A 355 1.17 -9.08 -0.33
N ILE A 356 -0.03 -8.50 -0.40
CA ILE A 356 -1.28 -9.28 -0.53
C ILE A 356 -1.26 -10.11 -1.81
N HIS A 357 -0.67 -9.63 -2.91
CA HIS A 357 -0.58 -10.40 -4.17
C HIS A 357 0.35 -11.62 -4.06
N HIS A 358 1.23 -11.69 -3.06
CA HIS A 358 2.00 -12.90 -2.80
C HIS A 358 1.17 -14.02 -2.15
N VAL A 359 0.12 -13.67 -1.41
CA VAL A 359 -0.71 -14.63 -0.64
C VAL A 359 -2.11 -14.81 -1.24
N VAL A 360 -2.64 -13.83 -1.97
CA VAL A 360 -3.88 -13.89 -2.74
C VAL A 360 -3.52 -13.65 -4.20
N LYS A 361 -3.71 -14.65 -5.06
CA LYS A 361 -3.30 -14.62 -6.47
C LYS A 361 -4.50 -14.74 -7.39
N PRO A 362 -5.15 -13.63 -7.76
CA PRO A 362 -6.20 -13.65 -8.76
C PRO A 362 -5.70 -14.26 -10.06
N LYS A 363 -6.48 -15.15 -10.64
CA LYS A 363 -6.23 -15.69 -11.98
C LYS A 363 -6.69 -14.75 -13.07
N LEU A 364 -7.64 -13.89 -12.74
CA LEU A 364 -8.24 -12.93 -13.65
C LEU A 364 -8.65 -11.69 -12.86
N THR A 365 -8.38 -10.51 -13.43
CA THR A 365 -8.90 -9.23 -12.96
C THR A 365 -9.83 -8.66 -14.03
N ILE A 366 -11.05 -8.27 -13.65
CA ILE A 366 -12.03 -7.62 -14.52
C ILE A 366 -12.48 -6.31 -13.86
N ILE A 367 -12.02 -5.18 -14.38
CA ILE A 367 -12.48 -3.87 -13.96
C ILE A 367 -13.93 -3.67 -14.42
N ASP A 368 -14.82 -3.46 -13.47
CA ASP A 368 -16.12 -2.87 -13.67
C ASP A 368 -15.95 -1.35 -13.92
N GLY A 369 -16.06 -0.98 -15.18
CA GLY A 369 -16.08 0.40 -15.65
C GLY A 369 -17.43 0.75 -16.27
N ILE A 370 -18.56 0.15 -15.86
CA ILE A 370 -19.86 0.64 -16.33
C ILE A 370 -20.02 2.09 -15.87
N VAL A 371 -19.90 2.29 -14.55
CA VAL A 371 -19.77 3.60 -13.91
C VAL A 371 -18.54 3.55 -13.02
N GLY A 372 -17.56 4.41 -13.32
CA GLY A 372 -16.40 4.64 -12.46
C GLY A 372 -16.62 5.76 -11.45
N GLN A 373 -15.59 6.12 -10.69
CA GLN A 373 -15.61 7.26 -9.76
C GLN A 373 -14.33 8.10 -9.85
N GLU A 374 -14.49 9.41 -10.05
CA GLU A 374 -13.40 10.39 -10.07
C GLU A 374 -13.41 11.30 -8.82
N ASP A 375 -12.45 12.21 -8.72
CA ASP A 375 -12.26 13.15 -7.61
C ASP A 375 -11.89 12.45 -6.27
N PHE A 376 -12.47 12.87 -5.15
CA PHE A 376 -12.12 12.39 -3.79
C PHE A 376 -12.69 11.00 -3.45
N GLY A 377 -12.33 9.99 -4.25
CA GLY A 377 -12.58 8.56 -3.96
C GLY A 377 -11.73 8.04 -2.79
N PRO A 378 -12.14 6.96 -2.11
CA PRO A 378 -12.87 5.84 -2.72
C PRO A 378 -14.39 5.78 -2.43
N VAL A 379 -14.94 6.75 -1.69
CA VAL A 379 -16.37 6.78 -1.32
C VAL A 379 -17.04 8.15 -1.51
N SER A 380 -16.27 9.23 -1.59
CA SER A 380 -16.78 10.61 -1.69
C SER A 380 -16.48 11.26 -3.04
N GLY A 381 -16.17 10.44 -4.05
CA GLY A 381 -15.92 10.92 -5.41
C GLY A 381 -17.21 11.03 -6.23
N THR A 382 -17.06 11.53 -7.45
CA THR A 382 -18.16 11.75 -8.40
C THR A 382 -18.28 10.58 -9.38
N PRO A 383 -19.48 10.01 -9.60
CA PRO A 383 -19.70 8.96 -10.59
C PRO A 383 -19.36 9.42 -12.01
N LYS A 384 -18.80 8.51 -12.81
CA LYS A 384 -18.43 8.78 -14.20
C LYS A 384 -18.75 7.60 -15.09
N THR A 385 -19.72 7.77 -15.99
CA THR A 385 -20.12 6.71 -16.92
C THR A 385 -19.05 6.46 -17.98
N MET A 386 -18.55 5.22 -18.00
CA MET A 386 -17.52 4.78 -18.94
C MET A 386 -18.07 3.73 -19.89
N ASN A 387 -19.02 2.88 -19.44
CA ASN A 387 -19.59 1.75 -20.20
C ASN A 387 -18.52 0.78 -20.70
N LEU A 388 -17.55 0.45 -19.85
CA LEU A 388 -16.43 -0.42 -20.17
C LEU A 388 -16.35 -1.62 -19.24
N LEU A 389 -15.83 -2.72 -19.76
CA LEU A 389 -15.23 -3.80 -19.00
C LEU A 389 -13.79 -3.94 -19.46
N ILE A 390 -12.84 -3.99 -18.53
CA ILE A 390 -11.42 -4.14 -18.86
C ILE A 390 -10.88 -5.34 -18.10
N GLY A 391 -10.21 -6.29 -18.75
CA GLY A 391 -9.76 -7.48 -18.04
C GLY A 391 -8.52 -8.15 -18.59
N GLY A 392 -7.86 -8.91 -17.74
CA GLY A 392 -6.61 -9.60 -18.03
C GLY A 392 -6.10 -10.40 -16.83
N GLU A 393 -5.04 -11.19 -17.06
CA GLU A 393 -4.48 -12.09 -16.05
C GLU A 393 -3.56 -11.37 -15.07
N ASN A 394 -2.80 -10.37 -15.55
CA ASN A 394 -1.87 -9.63 -14.73
C ASN A 394 -2.51 -8.33 -14.20
N PRO A 395 -2.70 -8.17 -12.87
CA PRO A 395 -3.36 -7.01 -12.31
C PRO A 395 -2.59 -5.71 -12.53
N VAL A 396 -1.25 -5.73 -12.60
CA VAL A 396 -0.44 -4.53 -12.86
C VAL A 396 -0.66 -4.04 -14.29
N ALA A 397 -0.68 -4.96 -15.27
CA ALA A 397 -0.95 -4.61 -16.66
C ALA A 397 -2.39 -4.09 -16.86
N VAL A 398 -3.37 -4.75 -16.22
CA VAL A 398 -4.78 -4.31 -16.23
C VAL A 398 -4.93 -2.91 -15.62
N ASP A 399 -4.28 -2.66 -14.49
CA ASP A 399 -4.30 -1.35 -13.83
C ASP A 399 -3.61 -0.29 -14.71
N ALA A 400 -2.46 -0.61 -15.31
CA ALA A 400 -1.74 0.32 -16.17
C ALA A 400 -2.53 0.72 -17.43
N VAL A 401 -3.24 -0.22 -18.06
CA VAL A 401 -4.13 0.07 -19.20
C VAL A 401 -5.34 0.89 -18.75
N THR A 402 -5.96 0.51 -17.64
CA THR A 402 -7.12 1.21 -17.10
C THR A 402 -6.77 2.64 -16.68
N MET A 403 -5.60 2.86 -16.06
CA MET A 403 -5.09 4.19 -15.73
C MET A 403 -4.94 5.07 -16.97
N ARG A 404 -4.45 4.53 -18.09
CA ARG A 404 -4.38 5.29 -19.35
C ARG A 404 -5.75 5.64 -19.91
N VAL A 405 -6.73 4.73 -19.81
CA VAL A 405 -8.14 5.03 -20.14
C VAL A 405 -8.68 6.16 -19.24
N MET A 406 -8.26 6.20 -17.97
CA MET A 406 -8.58 7.27 -17.03
C MET A 406 -7.73 8.55 -17.23
N GLY A 407 -6.85 8.61 -18.23
CA GLY A 407 -5.96 9.75 -18.48
C GLY A 407 -4.84 9.93 -17.45
N LEU A 408 -4.39 8.85 -16.82
CA LEU A 408 -3.34 8.83 -15.80
C LEU A 408 -2.11 8.06 -16.27
N ASP A 409 -0.93 8.53 -15.88
CA ASP A 409 0.32 7.78 -16.02
C ASP A 409 0.40 6.70 -14.92
N PRO A 410 0.62 5.41 -15.26
CA PRO A 410 0.82 4.34 -14.29
C PRO A 410 1.83 4.64 -13.18
N HIS A 411 2.87 5.46 -13.45
CA HIS A 411 3.89 5.81 -12.46
C HIS A 411 3.34 6.62 -11.27
N ILE A 412 2.20 7.30 -11.42
CA ILE A 412 1.64 8.12 -10.33
C ILE A 412 0.93 7.30 -9.26
N SER A 413 0.64 6.01 -9.50
CA SER A 413 0.00 5.14 -8.50
C SER A 413 1.07 4.39 -7.70
N PRO A 414 1.28 4.73 -6.42
CA PRO A 414 2.26 4.09 -5.57
C PRO A 414 2.24 2.55 -5.53
N PRO A 415 1.08 1.87 -5.33
CA PRO A 415 1.07 0.42 -5.31
C PRO A 415 1.36 -0.21 -6.69
N VAL A 416 0.93 0.41 -7.79
CA VAL A 416 1.22 -0.07 -9.15
C VAL A 416 2.71 0.07 -9.44
N LEU A 417 3.31 1.23 -9.13
CA LEU A 417 4.74 1.47 -9.28
C LEU A 417 5.57 0.49 -8.43
N LEU A 418 5.20 0.27 -7.16
CA LEU A 418 5.91 -0.71 -6.32
C LEU A 418 5.81 -2.13 -6.85
N ALA A 419 4.64 -2.54 -7.36
CA ALA A 419 4.46 -3.87 -7.95
C ALA A 419 5.32 -4.02 -9.22
N TYR A 420 5.34 -3.01 -10.08
CA TYR A 420 6.18 -2.94 -11.27
C TYR A 420 7.68 -3.02 -10.93
N MET A 421 8.15 -2.21 -9.98
CA MET A 421 9.55 -2.19 -9.51
C MET A 421 9.98 -3.52 -8.87
N GLN A 422 9.02 -4.31 -8.40
CA GLN A 422 9.24 -5.66 -7.85
C GLN A 422 9.03 -6.78 -8.89
N GLY A 423 8.75 -6.42 -10.15
CA GLY A 423 8.62 -7.37 -11.26
C GLY A 423 7.31 -8.16 -11.30
N PHE A 424 6.25 -7.68 -10.63
CA PHE A 424 4.94 -8.36 -10.64
C PHE A 424 4.23 -8.29 -12.00
N GLY A 425 4.44 -7.21 -12.74
CA GLY A 425 3.86 -7.01 -14.05
C GLY A 425 4.41 -5.76 -14.70
N PRO A 426 4.23 -5.61 -16.02
CA PRO A 426 4.74 -4.49 -16.77
C PRO A 426 3.79 -3.29 -16.63
N ILE A 427 4.35 -2.10 -16.79
CA ILE A 427 3.55 -0.89 -17.05
C ILE A 427 3.81 -0.37 -18.46
N GLU A 428 4.89 -0.77 -19.11
CA GLU A 428 5.30 -0.26 -20.41
C GLU A 428 4.36 -0.75 -21.53
N PRO A 429 3.91 0.13 -22.44
CA PRO A 429 2.99 -0.24 -23.51
C PRO A 429 3.49 -1.39 -24.40
N GLU A 430 4.78 -1.45 -24.71
CA GLU A 430 5.37 -2.49 -25.55
C GLU A 430 5.24 -3.91 -24.96
N ASN A 431 5.12 -3.99 -23.63
CA ASN A 431 4.95 -5.24 -22.89
C ASN A 431 3.47 -5.58 -22.63
N ILE A 432 2.53 -4.76 -23.11
CA ILE A 432 1.09 -4.98 -22.94
C ILE A 432 0.39 -4.98 -24.30
N GLU A 433 -0.11 -6.14 -24.70
CA GLU A 433 -1.00 -6.27 -25.85
C GLU A 433 -2.43 -5.90 -25.46
N VAL A 434 -2.92 -4.78 -25.98
CA VAL A 434 -4.32 -4.37 -25.83
C VAL A 434 -5.16 -4.99 -26.93
N LEU A 435 -6.22 -5.70 -26.53
CA LEU A 435 -7.19 -6.35 -27.41
C LEU A 435 -8.57 -5.69 -27.26
N GLY A 436 -9.42 -5.81 -28.27
CA GLY A 436 -10.74 -5.17 -28.27
C GLY A 436 -10.65 -3.70 -28.67
N THR A 437 -11.33 -2.83 -27.94
CA THR A 437 -11.39 -1.39 -28.28
C THR A 437 -10.08 -0.68 -27.91
N PRO A 438 -9.45 0.07 -28.84
CA PRO A 438 -8.23 0.82 -28.54
C PRO A 438 -8.41 1.90 -27.45
N ILE A 439 -7.35 2.16 -26.67
CA ILE A 439 -7.38 3.12 -25.54
C ILE A 439 -7.83 4.51 -26.00
N ASP A 440 -7.32 5.01 -27.13
CA ASP A 440 -7.62 6.36 -27.66
C ASP A 440 -9.11 6.55 -28.01
N LYS A 441 -9.84 5.47 -28.24
CA LYS A 441 -11.28 5.50 -28.55
C LYS A 441 -12.17 5.57 -27.31
N VAL A 442 -11.65 5.20 -26.15
CA VAL A 442 -12.43 5.10 -24.91
C VAL A 442 -11.87 5.95 -23.76
N ALA A 443 -10.69 6.54 -23.94
CA ALA A 443 -10.06 7.36 -22.93
C ALA A 443 -10.95 8.56 -22.56
N LYS A 444 -11.24 8.70 -21.27
CA LYS A 444 -11.91 9.87 -20.71
C LYS A 444 -11.16 10.27 -19.44
N PRO A 445 -10.35 11.33 -19.46
CA PRO A 445 -9.54 11.73 -18.31
C PRO A 445 -10.37 11.92 -17.04
N PHE A 446 -9.97 11.28 -15.94
CA PHE A 446 -10.62 11.38 -14.64
C PHE A 446 -10.11 12.61 -13.89
N LYS A 447 -11.02 13.31 -13.20
CA LYS A 447 -10.64 14.37 -12.27
C LYS A 447 -9.86 13.78 -11.09
N GLN A 448 -8.67 14.30 -10.81
CA GLN A 448 -7.90 13.95 -9.62
C GLN A 448 -8.39 14.76 -8.39
N PRO A 449 -8.20 14.25 -7.16
CA PRO A 449 -8.67 14.93 -5.96
C PRO A 449 -7.86 16.20 -5.69
N PHE A 450 -8.55 17.27 -5.30
CA PHE A 450 -7.89 18.44 -4.73
C PHE A 450 -7.69 18.25 -3.22
N LEU A 451 -6.44 18.28 -2.76
CA LEU A 451 -6.08 18.09 -1.36
C LEU A 451 -5.75 19.44 -0.70
N ASN A 452 -6.74 20.06 -0.06
CA ASN A 452 -6.53 21.29 0.70
C ASN A 452 -5.92 21.01 2.08
N LEU A 453 -4.65 21.40 2.27
CA LEU A 453 -3.88 21.36 3.52
C LEU A 453 -3.56 22.75 4.10
N GLU A 454 -4.25 23.80 3.66
CA GLU A 454 -4.06 25.16 4.17
C GLU A 454 -4.20 25.20 5.69
N SER A 455 -3.26 25.93 6.31
CA SER A 455 -3.19 26.17 7.75
C SER A 455 -4.33 27.08 8.21
N GLY A 456 -4.68 27.00 9.48
CA GLY A 456 -5.47 28.02 10.17
C GLY A 456 -4.56 29.09 10.79
N LYS A 457 -5.17 30.08 11.46
CA LYS A 457 -4.43 31.20 12.09
C LYS A 457 -3.45 30.77 13.19
N TYR A 458 -3.80 29.76 13.99
CA TYR A 458 -3.00 29.24 15.11
C TYR A 458 -2.67 27.75 14.97
N PHE A 459 -2.96 27.20 13.79
CA PHE A 459 -2.85 25.78 13.48
C PHE A 459 -2.07 25.63 12.17
N LYS A 460 -0.77 25.36 12.27
CA LYS A 460 0.15 25.33 11.13
C LYS A 460 0.42 23.91 10.65
N VAL A 461 0.39 23.70 9.34
CA VAL A 461 0.71 22.42 8.71
C VAL A 461 2.05 22.53 7.97
N HIS A 462 2.98 21.62 8.28
CA HIS A 462 4.30 21.50 7.68
C HIS A 462 4.38 20.14 6.98
N GLY A 463 4.17 20.11 5.67
CA GLY A 463 3.91 18.85 4.97
C GLY A 463 4.16 18.86 3.48
N THR A 464 5.07 19.71 3.01
CA THR A 464 5.31 19.92 1.58
C THR A 464 5.72 18.62 0.90
N ASP A 465 6.62 17.86 1.55
CA ASP A 465 7.17 16.60 1.07
C ASP A 465 6.39 15.35 1.51
N ALA A 466 5.19 15.53 2.08
CA ALA A 466 4.39 14.39 2.49
C ALA A 466 3.76 13.65 1.30
N CYS A 467 3.61 12.33 1.45
CA CYS A 467 2.96 11.51 0.44
C CYS A 467 1.46 11.83 0.30
N THR A 468 0.89 11.50 -0.87
CA THR A 468 -0.56 11.63 -1.14
C THR A 468 -1.43 10.88 -0.12
N GLY A 469 -0.92 9.79 0.46
CA GLY A 469 -1.55 9.09 1.57
C GLY A 469 -1.78 9.99 2.79
N CYS A 470 -0.71 10.48 3.42
CA CYS A 470 -0.82 11.34 4.60
C CYS A 470 -1.56 12.64 4.29
N ARG A 471 -1.28 13.27 3.14
CA ARG A 471 -1.95 14.50 2.70
C ARG A 471 -3.45 14.30 2.52
N GLY A 472 -3.88 13.20 1.92
CA GLY A 472 -5.31 12.94 1.69
C GLY A 472 -6.07 12.66 2.98
N TYR A 473 -5.48 11.90 3.91
CA TYR A 473 -6.09 11.68 5.22
C TYR A 473 -6.11 12.95 6.10
N LEU A 474 -5.05 13.76 6.08
CA LEU A 474 -5.03 15.04 6.79
C LEU A 474 -6.05 16.01 6.19
N HIS A 475 -6.14 16.09 4.86
CA HIS A 475 -7.17 16.88 4.17
C HIS A 475 -8.57 16.53 4.67
N PHE A 476 -8.88 15.23 4.79
CA PHE A 476 -10.15 14.78 5.33
C PHE A 476 -10.43 15.31 6.75
N ALA A 477 -9.44 15.26 7.65
CA ALA A 477 -9.57 15.75 9.02
C ALA A 477 -9.72 17.27 9.08
N LEU A 478 -8.86 18.01 8.36
CA LEU A 478 -8.91 19.47 8.30
C LEU A 478 -10.24 19.99 7.73
N ASN A 479 -10.81 19.29 6.75
CA ASN A 479 -12.12 19.65 6.20
C ASN A 479 -13.23 19.63 7.26
N LYS A 480 -13.11 18.82 8.33
CA LYS A 480 -14.05 18.82 9.45
C LYS A 480 -13.87 20.01 10.40
N LEU A 481 -12.69 20.63 10.40
CA LEU A 481 -12.40 21.86 11.14
C LEU A 481 -12.79 23.12 10.35
N ARG A 482 -13.04 23.01 9.04
CA ARG A 482 -13.52 24.11 8.18
C ARG A 482 -15.03 24.29 8.27
N ARG A 483 -15.51 24.50 9.48
CA ARG A 483 -16.90 24.80 9.84
C ARG A 483 -16.92 25.92 10.89
N PRO A 484 -18.05 26.62 11.08
CA PRO A 484 -18.16 27.61 12.15
C PRO A 484 -17.73 27.03 13.50
N ASP A 485 -16.95 27.79 14.27
CA ASP A 485 -16.54 27.41 15.61
C ASP A 485 -17.76 27.47 16.57
N PRO A 486 -18.13 26.37 17.25
CA PRO A 486 -19.25 26.38 18.19
C PRO A 486 -19.11 27.40 19.34
N ALA A 487 -17.88 27.73 19.73
CA ALA A 487 -17.60 28.70 20.79
C ALA A 487 -17.63 30.15 20.29
N ASP A 488 -17.45 30.38 18.98
CA ASP A 488 -17.47 31.70 18.34
C ASP A 488 -17.79 31.55 16.84
N PRO A 489 -19.07 31.59 16.44
CA PRO A 489 -19.47 31.35 15.06
C PRO A 489 -18.94 32.37 14.04
N SER A 490 -18.30 33.47 14.47
CA SER A 490 -17.70 34.46 13.56
C SER A 490 -16.42 33.99 12.88
N ARG A 491 -15.85 32.87 13.32
CA ARG A 491 -14.63 32.25 12.77
C ARG A 491 -14.85 30.77 12.44
N LEU A 492 -13.92 30.20 11.68
CA LEU A 492 -13.87 28.75 11.47
C LEU A 492 -13.19 28.07 12.68
N LEU A 493 -13.55 26.81 12.94
CA LEU A 493 -12.97 26.03 14.03
C LEU A 493 -11.45 25.82 13.86
N ILE A 494 -10.96 25.70 12.62
CA ILE A 494 -9.52 25.63 12.32
C ILE A 494 -8.75 26.92 12.70
N ASP A 495 -9.44 28.06 12.82
CA ASP A 495 -8.85 29.36 13.19
C ASP A 495 -8.98 29.67 14.68
N ARG A 496 -9.46 28.71 15.47
CA ARG A 496 -9.58 28.85 16.92
C ARG A 496 -8.23 29.25 17.53
N PRO A 497 -8.19 30.25 18.41
CA PRO A 497 -6.97 30.63 19.13
C PRO A 497 -6.41 29.47 19.97
N PHE A 498 -5.12 29.23 19.83
CA PHE A 498 -4.33 28.31 20.66
C PHE A 498 -3.11 29.05 21.21
N GLU A 499 -2.83 28.88 22.49
CA GLU A 499 -1.61 29.33 23.17
C GLU A 499 -1.15 28.20 24.12
N PRO A 500 -0.04 27.50 23.83
CA PRO A 500 0.82 27.67 22.65
C PRO A 500 0.14 27.26 21.33
N LYS A 501 0.66 27.71 20.18
CA LYS A 501 0.16 27.37 18.84
C LYS A 501 0.32 25.88 18.54
N VAL A 502 -0.45 25.41 17.57
CA VAL A 502 -0.44 24.01 17.13
C VAL A 502 0.30 23.86 15.81
N ASN A 503 1.20 22.89 15.73
CA ASN A 503 1.91 22.52 14.50
C ASN A 503 1.67 21.04 14.16
N ILE A 504 1.36 20.74 12.90
CA ILE A 504 1.32 19.37 12.38
C ILE A 504 2.45 19.17 11.38
N TYR A 505 3.34 18.23 11.65
CA TYR A 505 4.45 17.85 10.77
C TYR A 505 4.14 16.52 10.08
N LEU A 506 4.42 16.42 8.79
CA LEU A 506 4.26 15.20 8.00
C LEU A 506 5.25 15.14 6.84
N GLY A 507 5.59 13.93 6.40
CA GLY A 507 6.61 13.70 5.36
C GLY A 507 7.96 13.33 5.96
N PRO A 508 9.00 13.09 5.15
CA PRO A 508 10.31 12.67 5.66
C PRO A 508 11.12 13.83 6.25
N TYR A 509 11.13 15.02 5.64
CA TYR A 509 12.14 16.05 5.97
C TYR A 509 11.65 17.18 6.88
N GLU A 510 10.34 17.27 7.11
CA GLU A 510 9.75 18.27 7.99
C GLU A 510 9.99 17.86 9.46
N GLY A 511 10.32 18.78 10.38
CA GLY A 511 10.34 18.49 11.83
C GLY A 511 11.64 18.79 12.60
N ALA A 512 12.80 18.88 11.93
CA ALA A 512 14.08 19.22 12.60
C ALA A 512 14.11 20.64 13.22
N ASN A 513 13.12 21.48 12.92
CA ASN A 513 12.97 22.85 13.43
C ASN A 513 11.69 23.05 14.26
N ALA A 514 11.12 22.00 14.83
CA ALA A 514 9.95 22.13 15.70
C ALA A 514 10.34 22.87 16.99
N ASP A 515 9.60 23.93 17.34
CA ASP A 515 9.79 24.63 18.62
C ASP A 515 9.20 23.76 19.75
N PRO A 516 10.01 23.29 20.71
CA PRO A 516 9.54 22.44 21.80
C PRO A 516 8.56 23.16 22.75
N LYS A 517 8.42 24.49 22.66
CA LYS A 517 7.43 25.26 23.42
C LYS A 517 6.04 25.26 22.79
N GLU A 518 5.93 24.85 21.52
CA GLU A 518 4.67 24.79 20.79
C GLU A 518 3.98 23.43 20.94
N THR A 519 2.67 23.35 20.67
CA THR A 519 1.97 22.06 20.62
C THR A 519 2.25 21.37 19.29
N ASN A 520 3.16 20.40 19.30
CA ASN A 520 3.57 19.69 18.08
C ASN A 520 2.87 18.34 17.93
N ILE A 521 2.41 18.06 16.71
CA ILE A 521 1.84 16.78 16.28
C ILE A 521 2.67 16.24 15.11
N PHE A 522 3.18 15.03 15.26
CA PHE A 522 4.04 14.33 14.31
C PHE A 522 3.27 13.21 13.63
N MET A 523 2.94 13.38 12.35
CA MET A 523 2.05 12.49 11.62
C MET A 523 2.80 11.53 10.69
N GLY A 524 2.65 10.24 10.98
CA GLY A 524 3.12 9.11 10.21
C GLY A 524 4.51 8.60 10.60
N ILE A 525 4.86 7.40 10.14
CA ILE A 525 6.15 6.75 10.42
C ILE A 525 7.34 7.64 10.05
N CYS A 526 7.17 8.48 9.03
CA CYS A 526 8.21 9.42 8.59
C CYS A 526 8.63 10.44 9.66
N GLN A 527 7.80 10.64 10.69
CA GLN A 527 8.00 11.61 11.77
C GLN A 527 8.33 10.96 13.13
N LEU A 528 8.49 9.62 13.20
CA LEU A 528 8.73 8.92 14.48
C LEU A 528 10.04 9.28 15.19
N HIS A 529 10.99 9.87 14.48
CA HIS A 529 12.23 10.37 15.08
C HIS A 529 12.03 11.65 15.91
N HIS A 530 10.82 12.20 15.96
CA HIS A 530 10.44 13.36 16.77
C HIS A 530 9.44 13.02 17.88
N THR A 531 9.26 11.74 18.23
CA THR A 531 8.24 11.30 19.20
C THR A 531 8.38 11.94 20.59
N GLU A 532 9.59 12.35 20.97
CA GLU A 532 9.85 13.03 22.25
C GLU A 532 9.42 14.51 22.26
N ASN A 533 9.19 15.10 21.09
CA ASN A 533 8.96 16.54 20.94
C ASN A 533 7.47 16.90 20.79
N GLY A 534 6.56 15.91 20.91
CA GLY A 534 5.13 16.12 20.74
C GLY A 534 4.31 14.86 20.53
N MET A 535 3.04 15.02 20.18
CA MET A 535 2.09 13.91 19.98
C MET A 535 2.40 13.17 18.67
N SER A 536 2.50 11.84 18.70
CA SER A 536 2.76 11.04 17.50
C SER A 536 1.52 10.33 16.99
N LEU A 537 1.16 10.58 15.73
CA LEU A 537 0.07 9.89 15.02
C LEU A 537 0.67 8.82 14.12
N VAL A 538 0.79 7.59 14.64
CA VAL A 538 1.56 6.52 14.00
C VAL A 538 0.80 5.87 12.85
N GLY A 539 1.54 5.54 11.78
CA GLY A 539 1.07 4.78 10.61
C GLY A 539 1.68 5.28 9.29
N CYS A 540 1.42 4.58 8.19
CA CYS A 540 1.95 4.92 6.86
C CYS A 540 0.92 4.61 5.75
N PRO A 541 -0.04 5.51 5.48
CA PRO A 541 -0.40 6.67 6.30
C PRO A 541 -1.18 6.25 7.55
N PRO A 542 -1.19 7.06 8.62
CA PRO A 542 -2.05 6.83 9.78
C PRO A 542 -3.51 6.67 9.35
N HIS A 543 -4.23 5.78 10.04
CA HIS A 543 -5.65 5.59 9.78
C HIS A 543 -6.43 6.87 10.12
N ALA A 544 -7.56 7.11 9.45
CA ALA A 544 -8.38 8.31 9.64
C ALA A 544 -8.71 8.54 11.12
N GLU A 545 -9.05 7.47 11.83
CA GLU A 545 -9.40 7.49 13.25
C GLU A 545 -8.26 7.96 14.15
N VAL A 546 -7.02 7.49 13.93
CA VAL A 546 -5.83 7.94 14.68
C VAL A 546 -5.65 9.45 14.54
N ILE A 547 -5.84 9.96 13.32
CA ILE A 547 -5.72 11.38 13.00
C ILE A 547 -6.86 12.18 13.64
N MET A 548 -8.09 11.71 13.51
CA MET A 548 -9.25 12.35 14.11
C MET A 548 -9.13 12.41 15.63
N ASN A 549 -8.66 11.34 16.28
CA ASN A 549 -8.47 11.28 17.73
C ASN A 549 -7.43 12.29 18.20
N GLY A 550 -6.27 12.33 17.56
CA GLY A 550 -5.20 13.26 17.93
C GLY A 550 -5.50 14.73 17.61
N ILE A 551 -6.18 15.02 16.50
CA ILE A 551 -6.54 16.39 16.14
C ILE A 551 -7.71 16.88 17.01
N PHE A 552 -8.77 16.08 17.18
CA PHE A 552 -9.95 16.50 17.95
C PHE A 552 -9.73 16.49 19.47
N SER A 553 -8.69 15.84 19.99
CA SER A 553 -8.33 15.99 21.41
C SER A 553 -7.93 17.43 21.78
N LEU A 554 -7.59 18.27 20.79
CA LEU A 554 -7.35 19.70 20.98
C LEU A 554 -8.65 20.53 21.11
N PHE A 555 -9.81 19.93 20.85
CA PHE A 555 -11.12 20.58 20.85
C PHE A 555 -12.12 19.82 21.74
N PRO A 556 -11.91 19.79 23.08
CA PRO A 556 -12.68 18.94 23.99
C PRO A 556 -14.18 19.30 24.07
N ASP A 557 -14.55 20.53 23.70
CA ASP A 557 -15.91 21.05 23.63
C ASP A 557 -16.63 20.71 22.31
N VAL A 558 -15.92 20.11 21.35
CA VAL A 558 -16.45 19.81 20.02
C VAL A 558 -16.69 18.32 19.89
N GLU A 559 -17.92 17.94 19.56
CA GLU A 559 -18.22 16.54 19.26
C GLU A 559 -17.37 16.05 18.08
N ARG A 560 -16.58 15.00 18.35
CA ARG A 560 -15.74 14.34 17.36
C ARG A 560 -16.64 13.66 16.32
N PRO A 561 -16.42 13.91 15.01
CA PRO A 561 -17.11 13.16 13.98
C PRO A 561 -16.88 11.66 14.14
N LYS A 562 -17.95 10.90 14.36
CA LYS A 562 -17.87 9.44 14.46
C LYS A 562 -17.58 8.83 13.10
N TYR A 563 -16.55 7.98 13.03
CA TYR A 563 -16.14 7.29 11.81
C TYR A 563 -16.53 5.79 11.83
N ALA A 564 -16.80 5.26 13.02
CA ALA A 564 -17.08 3.87 13.32
C ALA A 564 -18.10 3.70 14.45
N ASP A 565 -18.48 2.44 14.67
CA ASP A 565 -19.02 1.98 15.94
C ASP A 565 -17.90 1.89 16.99
N ASP A 566 -18.07 2.60 18.12
CA ASP A 566 -17.10 2.73 19.22
C ASP A 566 -16.66 1.33 19.77
N THR A 567 -17.46 0.29 19.59
CA THR A 567 -17.15 -1.09 20.04
C THR A 567 -16.13 -1.82 19.16
N GLU A 568 -16.19 -1.64 17.83
CA GLU A 568 -15.22 -2.26 16.90
C GLU A 568 -13.87 -1.53 16.94
N GLU A 569 -13.86 -0.22 17.21
CA GLU A 569 -12.63 0.57 17.43
C GLU A 569 -11.83 0.02 18.62
N ALA A 570 -12.45 -0.10 19.80
CA ALA A 570 -11.79 -0.59 21.00
C ALA A 570 -11.24 -2.02 20.83
N LYS A 571 -11.97 -2.87 20.09
CA LYS A 571 -11.55 -4.23 19.77
C LYS A 571 -10.31 -4.24 18.86
N LEU A 572 -10.30 -3.43 17.81
CA LEU A 572 -9.18 -3.33 16.88
C LEU A 572 -7.93 -2.75 17.57
N GLU A 573 -8.11 -1.75 18.43
CA GLU A 573 -7.03 -1.17 19.22
C GLU A 573 -6.41 -2.19 20.19
N ARG A 574 -7.23 -2.99 20.89
CA ARG A 574 -6.75 -4.08 21.74
C ARG A 574 -5.97 -5.12 20.92
N MET A 575 -6.52 -5.56 19.80
CA MET A 575 -5.86 -6.52 18.91
C MET A 575 -4.53 -5.98 18.35
N LEU A 576 -4.45 -4.68 18.06
CA LEU A 576 -3.22 -4.04 17.63
C LEU A 576 -2.20 -3.99 18.77
N LYS A 577 -2.60 -3.62 19.99
CA LYS A 577 -1.70 -3.62 21.16
C LYS A 577 -1.12 -5.01 21.41
N GLU A 578 -1.95 -6.05 21.33
CA GLU A 578 -1.50 -7.44 21.43
C GLU A 578 -0.52 -7.80 20.29
N ALA A 579 -0.84 -7.47 19.04
CA ALA A 579 0.04 -7.72 17.90
C ALA A 579 1.39 -6.98 17.99
N LEU A 580 1.37 -5.70 18.41
CA LEU A 580 2.57 -4.91 18.60
C LEU A 580 3.41 -5.40 19.79
N ALA A 581 2.78 -5.89 20.87
CA ALA A 581 3.49 -6.49 22.00
C ALA A 581 4.23 -7.78 21.62
N THR A 582 3.79 -8.50 20.57
CA THR A 582 4.53 -9.66 20.03
C THR A 582 5.67 -9.30 19.07
N LEU A 583 5.77 -8.02 18.68
CA LEU A 583 6.81 -7.49 17.79
C LEU A 583 7.90 -6.70 18.54
N ALA A 584 7.68 -6.39 19.81
CA ALA A 584 8.63 -5.83 20.77
C ALA A 584 9.32 -6.97 21.52
#